data_AF-A0AAX1CL67-F1
#
_entry.id   AF-A0AAX1CL67-F1
#
_cell.length_a   1.000
_cell.length_b   1.000
_cell.length_c   1.000
_cell.angle_alpha   90.00
_cell.angle_beta   90.00
_cell.angle_gamma   90.00
#
_symmetry.space_group_name_H-M   'P 1'
#
loop_
_entity.id
_entity.type
_entity.pdbx_description
1 polymer ?
#
loop_
_entity_poly.entity_id
_entity_poly.type
_entity_poly.pdbx_seq_one_letter_code
_entity_poly.pdbx_strand_id
1 'polypeptide(L)'
;MHQDLTLLVRQQLDVLANQALTWQGEAWPGTPMEWEVERDPYGGDPESAVSTWATRLKLDLPRLGLVDARLNLAGDQIVLQLVAPHSAAEINDSSDQLRSRLLAAGLTLSHLVVNVVDPRPVIPADI
;
A
#
# COMPACT_ATOMS: atom_id res chain seq x y z
N MET A 1 -1.10 27.41 6.80
CA MET A 1 -0.05 26.73 7.58
C MET A 1 0.17 25.37 6.93
N HIS A 2 1.08 25.29 5.95
CA HIS A 2 1.22 24.19 4.99
C HIS A 2 2.56 23.48 5.17
N GLN A 3 2.83 22.85 6.31
CA GLN A 3 4.07 22.13 6.64
C GLN A 3 3.61 21.19 7.77
N ASP A 4 3.61 19.86 7.71
CA ASP A 4 4.61 18.90 7.27
C ASP A 4 3.93 17.52 7.16
N LEU A 5 3.83 16.94 5.96
CA LEU A 5 3.59 15.48 5.83
C LEU A 5 4.39 14.90 4.64
N THR A 6 5.52 15.55 4.37
CA THR A 6 6.60 15.14 3.47
C THR A 6 7.82 14.63 4.25
N LEU A 7 7.65 14.24 5.52
CA LEU A 7 8.73 13.91 6.45
C LEU A 7 8.68 12.48 7.01
N LEU A 8 8.47 11.49 6.13
CA LEU A 8 9.17 10.20 6.30
C LEU A 8 9.45 9.51 4.94
N VAL A 9 9.88 10.28 3.96
CA VAL A 9 10.34 9.77 2.65
C VAL A 9 11.79 9.25 2.70
N ARG A 10 12.48 9.23 3.85
CA ARG A 10 13.96 9.16 3.83
C ARG A 10 14.69 8.25 4.82
N GLN A 11 14.05 7.36 5.58
CA GLN A 11 14.82 6.32 6.26
C GLN A 11 14.89 5.08 5.36
N GLN A 12 16.00 4.96 4.62
CA GLN A 12 16.45 3.76 3.91
C GLN A 12 15.77 3.42 2.59
N LEU A 13 16.00 4.29 1.61
CA LEU A 13 16.28 3.87 0.22
C LEU A 13 17.59 3.05 0.10
N ASP A 14 18.06 2.41 1.20
CA ASP A 14 19.31 1.66 1.30
C ASP A 14 19.11 0.41 2.18
N VAL A 15 18.22 -0.49 1.79
CA VAL A 15 18.27 -1.92 2.18
C VAL A 15 17.90 -2.75 0.94
N LEU A 16 18.65 -2.54 -0.14
CA LEU A 16 18.54 -3.25 -1.42
C LEU A 16 19.11 -4.68 -1.39
N ALA A 17 19.23 -5.30 -0.21
CA ALA A 17 19.98 -6.56 -0.04
C ALA A 17 19.15 -7.78 0.41
N ASN A 18 18.04 -7.60 1.15
CA ASN A 18 17.30 -8.73 1.77
C ASN A 18 15.87 -8.96 1.25
N GLN A 19 15.46 -8.27 0.19
CA GLN A 19 14.20 -8.54 -0.55
C GLN A 19 12.88 -8.38 0.23
N ALA A 20 12.93 -8.07 1.54
CA ALA A 20 11.78 -7.65 2.33
C ALA A 20 12.19 -6.66 3.44
N LEU A 21 11.35 -5.67 3.72
CA LEU A 21 11.50 -4.65 4.76
C LEU A 21 10.19 -4.54 5.54
N THR A 22 10.22 -4.82 6.84
CA THR A 22 9.10 -4.58 7.75
C THR A 22 9.47 -3.48 8.74
N TRP A 23 8.71 -2.38 8.71
CA TRP A 23 8.84 -1.23 9.58
C TRP A 23 7.61 -1.10 10.46
N GLN A 24 7.80 -0.90 11.75
CA GLN A 24 6.73 -0.64 12.70
C GLN A 24 7.06 0.65 13.45
N GLY A 25 6.14 1.61 13.44
CA GLY A 25 6.33 2.91 14.06
C GLY A 25 5.02 3.66 14.21
N GLU A 26 5.10 4.98 14.37
CA GLU A 26 3.92 5.85 14.42
C GLU A 26 3.88 6.70 13.16
N ALA A 27 2.76 6.69 12.41
CA ALA A 27 2.60 7.55 11.23
C ALA A 27 2.52 9.04 11.61
N TRP A 28 1.98 9.31 12.80
CA TRP A 28 1.95 10.59 13.51
C TRP A 28 1.74 10.30 15.00
N PRO A 29 2.01 11.25 15.91
CA PRO A 29 1.86 11.05 17.36
C PRO A 29 0.54 10.36 17.73
N GLY A 30 0.65 9.15 18.30
CA GLY A 30 -0.48 8.37 18.78
C GLY A 30 -1.17 7.48 17.73
N THR A 31 -0.57 7.27 16.55
CA THR A 31 -1.16 6.40 15.51
C THR A 31 -0.16 5.34 15.05
N PRO A 32 -0.30 4.09 15.54
CA PRO A 32 0.59 3.01 15.19
C PRO A 32 0.41 2.63 13.71
N MET A 33 1.54 2.39 13.06
CA MET A 33 1.69 2.06 11.66
C MET A 33 2.62 0.87 11.50
N GLU A 34 2.15 -0.13 10.77
CA GLU A 34 2.94 -1.26 10.32
C GLU A 34 3.06 -1.17 8.80
N TRP A 35 4.29 -1.14 8.28
CA TRP A 35 4.58 -1.05 6.86
C TRP A 35 5.52 -2.18 6.46
N GLU A 36 5.09 -3.02 5.54
CA GLU A 36 5.85 -4.12 4.97
C GLU A 36 6.03 -3.92 3.47
N VAL A 37 7.24 -4.13 2.98
CA VAL A 37 7.58 -4.09 1.56
C VAL A 37 8.30 -5.37 1.23
N GLU A 38 7.83 -6.10 0.23
CA GLU A 38 8.44 -7.32 -0.27
C GLU A 38 8.62 -7.21 -1.78
N ARG A 39 9.76 -7.67 -2.30
CA ARG A 39 9.90 -7.89 -3.74
C ARG A 39 9.34 -9.26 -4.04
N ASP A 40 8.35 -9.33 -4.94
CA ASP A 40 7.84 -10.61 -5.41
C ASP A 40 8.84 -11.22 -6.41
N PRO A 41 9.48 -12.37 -6.10
CA PRO A 41 10.43 -13.02 -7.00
C PRO A 41 9.74 -13.91 -8.06
N TYR A 42 8.43 -14.12 -7.96
CA TYR A 42 7.63 -15.03 -8.80
C TYR A 42 6.45 -14.34 -9.51
N GLY A 43 6.26 -13.04 -9.31
CA GLY A 43 5.07 -12.27 -9.67
C GLY A 43 5.03 -11.76 -11.11
N GLY A 44 5.94 -12.26 -11.93
CA GLY A 44 5.89 -12.16 -13.38
C GLY A 44 6.18 -13.54 -13.94
N ASP A 45 5.49 -13.88 -15.03
CA ASP A 45 5.92 -14.94 -15.93
C ASP A 45 7.47 -14.95 -16.04
N PRO A 46 8.16 -16.11 -16.07
CA PRO A 46 9.62 -16.15 -16.14
C PRO A 46 10.21 -15.42 -17.37
N GLU A 47 9.39 -15.05 -18.35
CA GLU A 47 9.76 -14.18 -19.49
C GLU A 47 9.53 -12.68 -19.25
N SER A 48 8.78 -12.30 -18.21
CA SER A 48 8.52 -10.92 -17.80
C SER A 48 9.63 -10.40 -16.89
N ALA A 49 10.58 -9.66 -17.45
CA ALA A 49 11.72 -9.04 -16.74
C ALA A 49 11.35 -7.90 -15.77
N VAL A 50 10.06 -7.72 -15.44
CA VAL A 50 9.58 -6.60 -14.62
C VAL A 50 9.56 -7.04 -13.16
N SER A 51 10.40 -6.41 -12.33
CA SER A 51 10.38 -6.64 -10.88
C SER A 51 9.09 -6.08 -10.29
N THR A 52 8.29 -6.95 -9.65
CA THR A 52 7.07 -6.55 -8.95
C THR A 52 7.37 -6.35 -7.46
N TRP A 53 6.83 -5.30 -6.88
CA TRP A 53 6.94 -4.99 -5.46
C TRP A 53 5.57 -5.04 -4.82
N ALA A 54 5.43 -5.87 -3.78
CA ALA A 54 4.28 -5.89 -2.92
C ALA A 54 4.56 -4.99 -1.71
N THR A 55 3.59 -4.17 -1.33
CA THR A 55 3.69 -3.29 -0.18
C THR A 55 2.39 -3.39 0.61
N ARG A 56 2.48 -3.63 1.91
CA ARG A 56 1.36 -3.68 2.83
C ARG A 56 1.53 -2.64 3.91
N LEU A 57 0.52 -1.79 4.07
CA LEU A 57 0.47 -0.76 5.08
C LEU A 57 -0.76 -1.01 5.95
N LYS A 58 -0.58 -1.09 7.25
CA LYS A 58 -1.64 -1.22 8.22
C LYS A 58 -1.55 -0.08 9.22
N LEU A 59 -2.63 0.65 9.37
CA LEU A 59 -2.66 1.90 10.11
C LEU A 59 -3.93 1.94 10.95
N ASP A 60 -3.80 2.25 12.24
CA ASP A 60 -4.95 2.49 13.11
C ASP A 60 -5.24 3.99 13.19
N LEU A 61 -6.27 4.43 12.48
CA LEU A 61 -6.64 5.84 12.41
C LEU A 61 -7.63 6.18 13.51
N PRO A 62 -7.39 7.21 14.34
CA PRO A 62 -8.28 7.54 15.46
C PRO A 62 -9.69 7.97 15.02
N ARG A 63 -9.83 8.51 13.81
CA ARG A 63 -11.13 8.95 13.24
C ARG A 63 -11.72 7.94 12.26
N LEU A 64 -10.87 7.17 11.59
CA LEU A 64 -11.23 6.36 10.42
C LEU A 64 -11.15 4.84 10.70
N GLY A 65 -10.66 4.47 11.88
CA GLY A 65 -10.45 3.09 12.31
C GLY A 65 -9.25 2.42 11.65
N LEU A 66 -9.17 1.10 11.77
CA LEU A 66 -8.14 0.30 11.12
C LEU A 66 -8.25 0.41 9.59
N VAL A 67 -7.15 0.75 8.93
CA VAL A 67 -7.01 0.76 7.48
C VAL A 67 -5.86 -0.16 7.09
N ASP A 68 -6.17 -1.18 6.30
CA ASP A 68 -5.16 -2.05 5.66
C ASP A 68 -5.12 -1.69 4.17
N ALA A 69 -3.95 -1.36 3.67
CA ALA A 69 -3.72 -1.00 2.27
C ALA A 69 -2.64 -1.91 1.70
N ARG A 70 -2.95 -2.56 0.58
CA ARG A 70 -2.08 -3.48 -0.14
C ARG A 70 -1.86 -2.92 -1.54
N LEU A 71 -0.61 -2.61 -1.84
CA LEU A 71 -0.15 -2.00 -3.08
C LEU A 71 0.76 -2.99 -3.79
N ASN A 72 0.54 -3.23 -5.07
CA ASN A 72 1.46 -3.96 -5.93
C ASN A 72 1.94 -3.00 -7.03
N LEU A 73 3.24 -2.88 -7.19
CA LEU A 73 3.89 -2.05 -8.20
C LEU A 73 4.63 -2.95 -9.19
N ALA A 74 4.27 -2.88 -10.48
CA ALA A 74 4.96 -3.54 -11.56
C ALA A 74 5.35 -2.50 -12.63
N GLY A 75 6.63 -2.14 -12.69
CA GLY A 75 7.08 -1.04 -13.55
C GLY A 75 6.53 0.31 -13.07
N ASP A 76 5.68 0.96 -13.87
CA ASP A 76 4.96 2.19 -13.49
C ASP A 76 3.51 1.91 -13.03
N GLN A 77 3.04 0.68 -13.19
CA GLN A 77 1.66 0.29 -12.95
C GLN A 77 1.45 -0.10 -11.50
N ILE A 78 0.39 0.43 -10.89
CA ILE A 78 0.01 0.20 -9.50
C ILE A 78 -1.35 -0.45 -9.41
N VAL A 79 -1.43 -1.54 -8.66
CA VAL A 79 -2.68 -2.14 -8.18
C VAL A 79 -2.81 -1.89 -6.69
N LEU A 80 -3.85 -1.17 -6.28
CA LEU A 80 -4.09 -0.80 -4.89
C LEU A 80 -5.39 -1.40 -4.39
N GLN A 81 -5.33 -2.05 -3.24
CA GLN A 81 -6.47 -2.61 -2.52
C GLN A 81 -6.47 -2.03 -1.11
N LEU A 82 -7.56 -1.38 -0.71
CA LEU A 82 -7.74 -0.88 0.65
C LEU A 82 -8.89 -1.61 1.32
N VAL A 83 -8.73 -1.85 2.61
CA VAL A 83 -9.75 -2.35 3.51
C VAL A 83 -9.92 -1.33 4.63
N ALA A 84 -11.08 -0.70 4.69
CA ALA A 84 -11.39 0.37 5.61
C ALA A 84 -12.86 0.30 6.08
N PRO A 85 -13.17 -0.44 7.16
CA PRO A 85 -14.55 -0.70 7.60
C PRO A 85 -15.39 0.53 7.90
N HIS A 86 -14.77 1.61 8.39
CA HIS A 86 -15.50 2.83 8.74
C HIS A 86 -15.34 3.93 7.69
N SER A 87 -14.43 3.75 6.73
CA SER A 87 -13.89 4.86 5.91
C SER A 87 -13.80 4.55 4.42
N ALA A 88 -14.30 3.38 3.99
CA ALA A 88 -14.30 2.99 2.59
C ALA A 88 -15.01 4.01 1.69
N ALA A 89 -16.13 4.59 2.14
CA ALA A 89 -16.89 5.56 1.36
C ALA A 89 -16.10 6.86 1.11
N GLU A 90 -15.46 7.40 2.16
CA GLU A 90 -14.63 8.60 2.09
C GLU A 90 -13.39 8.39 1.20
N ILE A 91 -12.75 7.23 1.33
CA ILE A 91 -11.59 6.85 0.50
C ILE A 91 -12.01 6.72 -0.98
N ASN A 92 -13.19 6.15 -1.22
CA ASN A 92 -13.71 6.00 -2.58
C ASN A 92 -14.09 7.36 -3.20
N ASP A 93 -14.64 8.29 -2.42
CA ASP A 93 -14.89 9.67 -2.86
C ASP A 93 -13.57 10.40 -3.22
N SER A 94 -12.52 10.18 -2.42
CA SER A 94 -11.19 10.74 -2.65
C SER A 94 -10.33 9.96 -3.66
N SER A 95 -10.87 8.92 -4.30
CA SER A 95 -10.12 8.02 -5.18
C SER A 95 -9.52 8.71 -6.41
N ASP A 96 -10.25 9.63 -7.03
CA ASP A 96 -9.75 10.37 -8.21
C ASP A 96 -8.60 11.30 -7.83
N GLN A 97 -8.67 11.92 -6.64
CA GLN A 97 -7.58 12.73 -6.12
C GLN A 97 -6.33 11.88 -5.88
N LEU A 98 -6.48 10.68 -5.31
CA LEU A 98 -5.38 9.74 -5.12
C LEU A 98 -4.74 9.35 -6.46
N ARG A 99 -5.56 8.99 -7.44
CA ARG A 99 -5.12 8.64 -8.79
C ARG A 99 -4.35 9.79 -9.44
N SER A 100 -4.86 11.01 -9.35
CA SER A 100 -4.19 12.19 -9.90
C SER A 100 -2.84 12.44 -9.24
N ARG A 101 -2.70 12.21 -7.93
CA ARG A 101 -1.42 12.36 -7.21
C ARG A 101 -0.41 11.28 -7.61
N LEU A 102 -0.86 10.03 -7.78
CA LEU A 102 -0.01 8.95 -8.27
C LEU A 102 0.47 9.23 -9.70
N LEU A 103 -0.44 9.65 -10.58
CA LEU A 103 -0.10 10.04 -11.95
C LEU A 103 0.90 11.21 -11.99
N ALA A 104 0.73 12.20 -11.11
CA ALA A 104 1.68 13.31 -10.99
C ALA A 104 3.08 12.87 -10.51
N ALA A 105 3.16 11.74 -9.78
CA ALA A 105 4.42 11.10 -9.40
C ALA A 105 4.97 10.15 -10.48
N GLY A 106 4.31 10.03 -11.64
CA GLY A 106 4.71 9.13 -12.74
C GLY A 106 4.26 7.68 -12.54
N LEU A 107 3.29 7.43 -11.66
CA LEU A 107 2.75 6.11 -11.37
C LEU A 107 1.31 6.01 -11.87
N THR A 108 1.00 4.97 -12.64
CA THR A 108 -0.34 4.75 -13.17
C THR A 108 -1.11 3.80 -12.26
N LEU A 109 -2.16 4.30 -11.61
CA LEU A 109 -3.08 3.44 -10.85
C LEU A 109 -3.97 2.66 -11.81
N SER A 110 -3.59 1.42 -12.09
CA SER A 110 -4.29 0.52 -13.02
C SER A 110 -5.58 -0.03 -12.41
N HIS A 111 -5.57 -0.30 -11.10
CA HIS A 111 -6.72 -0.83 -10.40
C HIS A 111 -6.78 -0.36 -8.94
N LEU A 112 -7.96 0.06 -8.50
CA LEU A 112 -8.25 0.46 -7.13
C LEU A 112 -9.47 -0.31 -6.62
N VAL A 113 -9.29 -1.04 -5.53
CA VAL A 113 -10.39 -1.69 -4.81
C VAL A 113 -10.45 -1.12 -3.42
N VAL A 114 -11.64 -0.72 -2.97
CA VAL A 114 -11.87 -0.27 -1.60
C VAL A 114 -12.96 -1.14 -0.99
N ASN A 115 -12.60 -1.91 0.03
CA ASN A 115 -13.47 -2.85 0.72
C ASN A 115 -13.76 -2.37 2.15
N VAL A 116 -14.96 -2.66 2.63
CA VAL A 116 -15.36 -2.40 4.03
C VAL A 116 -14.86 -3.53 4.95
N VAL A 117 -14.71 -4.75 4.42
CA VAL A 117 -14.20 -5.90 5.16
C VAL A 117 -13.07 -6.52 4.37
N ASP A 118 -12.04 -7.04 5.04
CA ASP A 118 -11.00 -7.81 4.36
C ASP A 118 -11.70 -8.99 3.67
N PRO A 119 -11.57 -9.12 2.33
CA PRO A 119 -12.02 -10.33 1.67
C PRO A 119 -11.09 -11.43 2.16
N ARG A 120 -11.52 -12.12 3.24
CA ARG A 120 -10.79 -13.22 3.87
C ARG A 120 -10.13 -14.04 2.76
N PRO A 121 -8.80 -14.20 2.76
CA PRO A 121 -8.17 -15.09 1.79
C PRO A 121 -8.80 -16.47 2.05
N VAL A 122 -9.57 -16.95 1.07
CA VAL A 122 -9.97 -18.35 1.03
C VAL A 122 -8.67 -19.10 0.80
N ILE A 123 -8.02 -19.52 1.88
CA ILE A 123 -6.95 -20.49 1.80
C ILE A 123 -7.65 -21.73 1.23
N PRO A 124 -7.37 -22.18 -0.01
CA PRO A 124 -7.87 -23.47 -0.43
C PRO A 124 -7.29 -24.47 0.57
N ALA A 125 -8.17 -25.07 1.37
CA ALA A 125 -7.78 -26.23 2.15
C ALA A 125 -7.32 -27.26 1.11
N ASP A 126 -6.01 -27.51 1.11
CA ASP A 126 -5.38 -28.61 0.39
C ASP A 126 -6.17 -29.89 0.71
N ILE A 127 -6.75 -30.48 -0.34
CA ILE A 127 -7.57 -31.71 -0.32
C ILE A 127 -6.71 -32.92 -0.65
#